data_AF-A0A2S0L523-F1
#
_entry.id   AF-A0A2S0L523-F1
#
_cell.length_a   1.000
_cell.length_b   1.000
_cell.length_c   1.000
_cell.angle_alpha   90.00
_cell.angle_beta   90.00
_cell.angle_gamma   90.00
#
_symmetry.space_group_name_H-M   'P 1'
#
loop_
_entity.id
_entity.type
_entity.pdbx_description
1 polymer ?
#
loop_
_entity_poly.entity_id
_entity_poly.type
_entity_poly.pdbx_seq_one_letter_code
_entity_poly.pdbx_strand_id
1 'polypeptide(L)'
;MVTIDSLFTSVLTFVENNPIFAKYITTASRWIFVILAVYILMKSIMSLLSTRVTPEVWGYLSVEDGVTLPITHWENIIGRSSSVDLRIELDTISNTQALLIRRKDGKWMFKDLNSKNGTIINGIQLIPRKKYIINPGDEITMGGAKCTLAAISVEEEKNNDAMRSMDKKPVSPWPLMVAITAFQFLTMIQLIIGMGTNLTPGALLSIPLLSATMWIYVILFRAMGSKGFEMEMIAFFMSTIGLAVTTSANPALTMKQYIATLVGIFIFIFMCIYMRDLRRTEKIKPVLAVLAIGLLLFNVIFGTTKFGAANWVTVGGISIQPSEIVKLAFICIGAATMENLFNKKNLYGFMLFSLFCLACLAKMGDFGGALIFFVTYLVISFLRSGDFSRLILTIGAAGIMGILVLRFKPYILSRFNAWGHVWEPDFINGMGYQQTRTMSYASGGGLLGLGAGNGSLKTVAASNTDLVFGFVTEEWGLIISILLVLCIITLSLFAVNSIVAGRSAFYTIAACGAATMMIFQTMLNIFGAVDLFPLTGVTFPFVSTGGTSAMCSWAMLAYFKAADMRKDASLAIKRRP
;
A
#
# COMPACT_ATOMS: atom_id res chain seq x y z
N MET A 1 10.08 -30.97 -32.77
CA MET A 1 9.80 -29.95 -31.74
C MET A 1 8.71 -29.04 -32.27
N VAL A 2 7.50 -29.12 -31.70
CA VAL A 2 6.44 -28.14 -32.01
C VAL A 2 6.89 -26.82 -31.41
N THR A 3 7.24 -25.85 -32.25
CA THR A 3 7.54 -24.48 -31.80
C THR A 3 6.30 -23.87 -31.13
N ILE A 4 6.48 -23.03 -30.12
CA ILE A 4 5.37 -22.32 -29.44
C ILE A 4 4.49 -21.60 -30.46
N ASP A 5 5.10 -21.04 -31.51
CA ASP A 5 4.40 -20.40 -32.63
C ASP A 5 3.49 -21.36 -33.38
N SER A 6 3.96 -22.59 -33.71
CA SER A 6 3.12 -23.57 -34.41
C SER A 6 1.90 -24.01 -33.59
N LEU A 7 2.04 -24.17 -32.26
CA LEU A 7 0.91 -24.53 -31.39
C LEU A 7 -0.07 -23.36 -31.26
N PHE A 8 0.44 -22.12 -31.19
CA PHE A 8 -0.38 -20.92 -31.16
C PHE A 8 -1.19 -20.76 -32.45
N THR A 9 -0.54 -20.89 -33.61
CA THR A 9 -1.23 -20.81 -34.90
C THR A 9 -2.32 -21.86 -35.00
N SER A 10 -2.07 -23.11 -34.61
CA SER A 10 -3.09 -24.17 -34.62
C SER A 10 -4.30 -23.87 -33.74
N VAL A 11 -4.09 -23.34 -32.52
CA VAL A 11 -5.20 -22.96 -31.63
C VAL A 11 -5.98 -21.79 -32.21
N LEU A 12 -5.30 -20.81 -32.80
CA LEU A 12 -5.94 -19.65 -33.43
C LEU A 12 -6.83 -20.07 -34.60
N THR A 13 -6.29 -20.90 -35.50
CA THR A 13 -7.03 -21.41 -36.66
C THR A 13 -8.23 -22.25 -36.23
N PHE A 14 -8.11 -23.03 -35.14
CA PHE A 14 -9.24 -23.78 -34.59
C PHE A 14 -10.36 -22.86 -34.08
N VAL A 15 -10.02 -21.78 -33.39
CA VAL A 15 -10.99 -20.81 -32.85
C VAL A 15 -11.68 -20.05 -33.98
N GLU A 16 -10.93 -19.60 -34.99
CA GLU A 16 -11.47 -18.92 -36.18
C GLU A 16 -12.44 -19.83 -36.96
N ASN A 17 -12.12 -21.12 -37.05
CA ASN A 17 -12.97 -22.10 -37.71
C ASN A 17 -14.23 -22.48 -36.90
N ASN A 18 -14.32 -22.13 -35.61
CA ASN A 18 -15.42 -22.53 -34.73
C ASN A 18 -15.99 -21.34 -33.90
N PRO A 19 -16.60 -20.32 -34.54
CA PRO A 19 -17.02 -19.08 -33.86
C PRO A 19 -18.15 -19.29 -32.84
N ILE A 20 -19.04 -20.26 -33.09
CA ILE A 20 -20.12 -20.61 -32.16
C ILE A 20 -19.54 -21.19 -30.86
N PHE A 21 -18.55 -22.08 -30.98
CA PHE A 21 -17.87 -22.69 -29.84
C PHE A 21 -17.13 -21.64 -28.99
N ALA A 22 -16.44 -20.70 -29.64
CA ALA A 22 -15.81 -19.56 -28.98
C ALA A 22 -16.79 -18.69 -28.16
N LYS A 23 -18.00 -18.46 -28.69
CA LYS A 23 -19.06 -17.72 -27.99
C LYS A 23 -19.58 -18.46 -26.74
N TYR A 24 -19.75 -19.78 -26.83
CA TYR A 24 -20.11 -20.60 -25.68
C TYR A 24 -19.03 -20.59 -24.59
N ILE A 25 -17.75 -20.74 -24.97
CA ILE A 25 -16.62 -20.65 -24.02
C ILE A 25 -16.60 -19.27 -23.36
N THR A 26 -16.73 -18.19 -24.13
CA THR A 26 -16.75 -16.83 -23.58
C THR A 26 -17.91 -16.62 -22.61
N THR A 27 -19.09 -17.16 -22.91
CA THR A 27 -20.25 -17.03 -22.03
C THR A 27 -20.06 -17.80 -20.73
N ALA A 28 -19.50 -19.02 -20.80
CA ALA A 28 -19.21 -19.83 -19.62
C ALA A 28 -18.06 -19.23 -18.78
N SER A 29 -17.00 -18.76 -19.42
CA SER A 29 -15.81 -18.20 -18.76
C SER A 29 -16.15 -16.98 -17.91
N ARG A 30 -17.04 -16.09 -18.39
CA ARG A 30 -17.52 -14.91 -17.66
C ARG A 30 -18.08 -15.27 -16.28
N TRP A 31 -18.88 -16.33 -16.17
CA TRP A 31 -19.38 -16.81 -14.88
C TRP A 31 -18.28 -17.43 -14.03
N ILE A 32 -17.42 -18.25 -14.63
CA ILE A 32 -16.33 -18.93 -13.92
C ILE A 32 -15.33 -17.91 -13.34
N PHE A 33 -15.01 -16.85 -14.07
CA PHE A 33 -14.14 -15.77 -13.60
C PHE A 33 -14.69 -15.12 -12.33
N VAL A 34 -15.99 -14.81 -12.30
CA VAL A 34 -16.63 -14.24 -11.09
C VAL A 34 -16.53 -15.21 -9.92
N ILE A 35 -16.87 -16.48 -10.12
CA ILE A 35 -16.83 -17.50 -9.06
C ILE A 35 -15.40 -17.65 -8.51
N LEU A 36 -14.39 -17.74 -9.38
CA LEU A 36 -12.99 -17.83 -8.98
C LEU A 36 -12.52 -16.57 -8.26
N ALA A 37 -12.84 -15.38 -8.77
CA ALA A 37 -12.45 -14.11 -8.16
C ALA A 37 -13.07 -13.94 -6.76
N VAL A 38 -14.36 -14.26 -6.60
CA VAL A 38 -15.04 -14.27 -5.31
C VAL A 38 -14.37 -15.26 -4.35
N TYR A 39 -14.08 -16.48 -4.81
CA TYR A 39 -13.41 -17.49 -4.00
C TYR A 39 -12.02 -17.04 -3.52
N ILE A 40 -11.19 -16.51 -4.43
CA ILE A 40 -9.83 -16.01 -4.13
C ILE A 40 -9.91 -14.91 -3.07
N LEU A 41 -10.81 -13.94 -3.28
CA LEU A 41 -10.94 -12.81 -2.38
C LEU A 41 -11.52 -13.22 -1.02
N MET A 42 -12.62 -13.99 -0.98
CA MET A 42 -13.23 -14.45 0.27
C MET A 42 -12.23 -15.21 1.14
N LYS A 43 -11.48 -16.16 0.56
CA LYS A 43 -10.45 -16.91 1.28
C LYS A 43 -9.34 -16.00 1.80
N SER A 44 -8.92 -15.00 1.01
CA SER A 44 -7.90 -14.04 1.42
C SER A 44 -8.38 -13.12 2.55
N ILE A 45 -9.61 -12.58 2.45
CA ILE A 45 -10.26 -11.76 3.47
C ILE A 45 -10.40 -12.53 4.79
N MET A 46 -10.97 -13.73 4.73
CA MET A 46 -11.17 -14.57 5.91
C MET A 46 -9.84 -14.87 6.61
N SER A 47 -8.76 -15.07 5.86
CA SER A 47 -7.44 -15.33 6.45
C SER A 47 -6.80 -14.07 7.05
N LEU A 48 -6.89 -12.92 6.36
CA LEU A 48 -6.26 -11.68 6.80
C LEU A 48 -7.00 -11.03 7.98
N LEU A 49 -8.33 -11.04 7.97
CA LEU A 49 -9.15 -10.34 8.97
C LEU A 49 -9.57 -11.21 10.16
N SER A 50 -9.44 -12.54 10.10
CA SER A 50 -9.85 -13.41 11.22
C SER A 50 -8.84 -13.46 12.37
N THR A 51 -7.70 -12.76 12.28
CA THR A 51 -6.65 -12.81 13.29
C THR A 51 -7.07 -12.01 14.52
N ARG A 52 -7.37 -12.70 15.64
CA ARG A 52 -7.50 -12.04 16.94
C ARG A 52 -6.09 -11.81 17.47
N VAL A 53 -5.65 -10.57 17.49
CA VAL A 53 -4.34 -10.28 18.06
C VAL A 53 -4.48 -10.07 19.54
N THR A 54 -3.84 -10.93 20.32
CA THR A 54 -3.70 -10.74 21.75
C THR A 54 -2.42 -9.95 21.99
N PRO A 55 -2.48 -8.76 22.63
CA PRO A 55 -1.30 -7.97 22.89
C PRO A 55 -0.36 -8.75 23.83
N GLU A 56 0.90 -8.92 23.42
CA GLU A 56 1.90 -9.63 24.22
C GLU A 56 2.34 -8.76 25.38
N VAL A 57 2.22 -9.25 26.62
CA VAL A 57 2.78 -8.56 27.78
C VAL A 57 4.26 -8.88 27.89
N TRP A 58 5.08 -7.84 27.83
CA TRP A 58 6.55 -7.90 27.81
C TRP A 58 7.18 -7.69 29.18
N GLY A 59 6.41 -7.16 30.12
CA GLY A 59 6.79 -6.81 31.48
C GLY A 59 5.69 -5.98 32.11
N TYR A 60 5.88 -5.61 33.37
CA TYR A 60 4.97 -4.73 34.09
C TYR A 60 5.72 -3.51 34.61
N LEU A 61 5.06 -2.35 34.55
CA LEU A 61 5.46 -1.19 35.32
C LEU A 61 4.65 -1.19 36.61
N SER A 62 5.28 -1.56 37.72
CA SER A 62 4.66 -1.55 39.04
C SER A 62 4.77 -0.16 39.64
N VAL A 63 3.65 0.42 40.03
CA VAL A 63 3.59 1.71 40.76
C VAL A 63 3.40 1.42 42.25
N GLU A 64 3.92 2.29 43.12
CA GLU A 64 3.97 2.13 44.58
C GLU A 64 2.63 1.73 45.25
N ASP A 65 1.48 2.06 44.66
CA ASP A 65 0.13 1.67 45.12
C ASP A 65 -0.27 0.21 44.79
N GLY A 66 0.66 -0.61 44.32
CA GLY A 66 0.39 -2.01 43.91
C GLY A 66 -0.26 -2.15 42.53
N VAL A 67 -0.50 -1.04 41.83
CA VAL A 67 -1.01 -1.03 40.45
C VAL A 67 0.10 -1.50 39.50
N THR A 68 -0.17 -2.56 38.75
CA THR A 68 0.74 -3.09 37.73
C THR A 68 0.20 -2.76 36.35
N LEU A 69 0.96 -2.00 35.57
CA LEU A 69 0.58 -1.62 34.21
C LEU A 69 1.30 -2.55 33.21
N PRO A 70 0.56 -3.33 32.39
CA PRO A 70 1.18 -4.24 31.44
C PRO A 70 1.84 -3.47 30.29
N ILE A 71 3.06 -3.86 29.96
CA ILE A 71 3.83 -3.27 28.88
C ILE A 71 3.62 -4.12 27.62
N THR A 72 2.93 -3.60 26.61
CA THR A 72 2.47 -4.40 25.46
C THR A 72 3.17 -4.07 24.13
N HIS A 73 3.80 -2.90 24.04
CA HIS A 73 4.48 -2.43 22.83
C HIS A 73 6.01 -2.39 23.00
N TRP A 74 6.79 -2.26 21.92
CA TRP A 74 8.23 -2.00 22.06
C TRP A 74 8.52 -0.58 22.52
N GLU A 75 7.63 0.36 22.28
CA GLU A 75 7.73 1.75 22.72
C GLU A 75 6.43 2.06 23.48
N ASN A 76 6.54 2.46 24.75
CA ASN A 76 5.38 2.75 25.60
C ASN A 76 5.58 4.13 26.21
N ILE A 77 4.63 5.02 25.99
CA ILE A 77 4.58 6.36 26.54
C ILE A 77 3.99 6.27 27.94
N ILE A 78 4.67 6.87 28.90
CA ILE A 78 4.22 7.00 30.29
C ILE A 78 3.74 8.44 30.51
N GLY A 79 2.61 8.63 31.17
CA GLY A 79 2.11 9.96 31.52
C GLY A 79 0.73 9.97 32.16
N ARG A 80 0.18 11.18 32.36
CA ARG A 80 -1.15 11.38 32.97
C ARG A 80 -2.31 11.38 31.96
N SER A 81 -2.03 11.73 30.69
CA SER A 81 -3.07 11.85 29.66
C SER A 81 -3.71 10.50 29.35
N SER A 82 -4.99 10.49 28.97
CA SER A 82 -5.68 9.29 28.46
C SER A 82 -5.12 8.77 27.14
N SER A 83 -4.27 9.54 26.45
CA SER A 83 -3.67 9.19 25.16
C SER A 83 -2.33 8.43 25.27
N VAL A 84 -1.84 8.16 26.48
CA VAL A 84 -0.56 7.46 26.72
C VAL A 84 -0.78 5.98 27.01
N ASP A 85 0.22 5.14 26.70
CA ASP A 85 0.12 3.68 26.85
C ASP A 85 0.09 3.25 28.33
N LEU A 86 0.92 3.88 29.16
CA LEU A 86 1.06 3.59 30.58
C LEU A 86 0.61 4.81 31.38
N ARG A 87 -0.69 4.84 31.69
CA ARG A 87 -1.33 5.97 32.37
C ARG A 87 -1.13 5.88 33.88
N ILE A 88 -0.60 6.95 34.47
CA ILE A 88 -0.48 7.11 35.92
C ILE A 88 -1.26 8.38 36.30
N GLU A 89 -2.33 8.20 37.08
CA GLU A 89 -3.27 9.26 37.46
C GLU A 89 -2.78 10.06 38.67
N LEU A 90 -1.62 10.70 38.55
CA LEU A 90 -1.07 11.60 39.56
C LEU A 90 -0.86 12.99 38.98
N ASP A 91 -1.30 14.03 39.69
CA ASP A 91 -1.24 15.42 39.19
C ASP A 91 0.18 15.97 39.03
N THR A 92 1.12 15.39 39.75
CA THR A 92 2.55 15.66 39.67
C THR A 92 3.21 15.05 38.43
N ILE A 93 2.52 14.14 37.72
CA ILE A 93 3.01 13.53 36.49
C ILE A 93 2.56 14.36 35.28
N SER A 94 3.49 14.58 34.36
CA SER A 94 3.20 15.32 33.13
C SER A 94 2.25 14.53 32.24
N ASN A 95 1.44 15.21 31.42
CA ASN A 95 0.55 14.56 30.44
C ASN A 95 1.30 13.55 29.55
N THR A 96 2.54 13.88 29.20
CA THR A 96 3.53 12.98 28.60
C THR A 96 4.84 13.11 29.39
N GLN A 97 5.18 12.09 30.17
CA GLN A 97 6.26 12.11 31.15
C GLN A 97 7.55 11.50 30.56
N ALA A 98 7.45 10.25 30.11
CA ALA A 98 8.60 9.47 29.68
C ALA A 98 8.25 8.47 28.57
N LEU A 99 9.28 7.92 27.94
CA LEU A 99 9.18 6.86 26.94
C LEU A 99 10.01 5.66 27.39
N LEU A 100 9.37 4.50 27.51
CA LEU A 100 9.97 3.22 27.82
C LEU A 100 10.10 2.38 26.54
N ILE A 101 11.32 1.97 26.19
CA ILE A 101 11.64 1.30 24.94
C ILE A 101 12.26 -0.07 25.22
N ARG A 102 11.64 -1.15 24.74
CA ARG A 102 12.25 -2.48 24.71
C ARG A 102 13.10 -2.64 23.45
N ARG A 103 14.38 -2.96 23.61
CA ARG A 103 15.25 -3.29 22.49
C ARG A 103 15.12 -4.77 22.11
N LYS A 104 15.48 -5.07 20.85
CA LYS A 104 15.54 -6.45 20.32
C LYS A 104 16.50 -7.37 21.09
N ASP A 105 17.50 -6.83 21.77
CA ASP A 105 18.44 -7.58 22.63
C ASP A 105 17.91 -7.83 24.05
N GLY A 106 16.63 -7.52 24.32
CA GLY A 106 16.00 -7.73 25.62
C GLY A 106 16.26 -6.63 26.64
N LYS A 107 17.17 -5.68 26.33
CA LYS A 107 17.46 -4.54 27.20
C LYS A 107 16.37 -3.48 27.11
N TRP A 108 16.10 -2.81 28.22
CA TRP A 108 15.16 -1.71 28.28
C TRP A 108 15.92 -0.38 28.20
N MET A 109 15.31 0.61 27.57
CA MET A 109 15.78 1.98 27.58
C MET A 109 14.68 2.90 28.07
N PHE A 110 15.08 3.91 28.80
CA PHE A 110 14.20 4.93 29.32
C PHE A 110 14.63 6.31 28.80
N LYS A 111 13.64 7.14 28.47
CA LYS A 111 13.87 8.50 27.98
C LYS A 111 12.85 9.44 28.58
N ASP A 112 13.31 10.39 29.39
CA ASP A 112 12.48 11.50 29.85
C ASP A 112 12.08 12.41 28.68
N LEU A 113 10.81 12.79 28.62
CA LEU A 113 10.24 13.55 27.51
C LEU A 113 10.20 15.06 27.77
N ASN A 114 11.14 15.56 28.57
CA ASN A 114 11.17 16.92 29.07
C ASN A 114 9.96 17.19 29.98
N SER A 115 9.79 16.30 30.96
CA SER A 115 8.76 16.39 31.97
C SER A 115 8.95 17.61 32.88
N LYS A 116 7.87 18.12 33.48
CA LYS A 116 7.92 19.31 34.34
C LYS A 116 8.76 19.08 35.61
N ASN A 117 8.59 17.92 36.23
CA ASN A 117 9.23 17.56 37.50
C ASN A 117 10.46 16.65 37.32
N GLY A 118 10.83 16.37 36.08
CA GLY A 118 11.92 15.45 35.76
C GLY A 118 11.61 13.99 36.12
N THR A 119 12.61 13.13 35.87
CA THR A 119 12.57 11.71 36.19
C THR A 119 13.91 11.30 36.80
N ILE A 120 13.88 10.46 37.84
CA ILE A 120 15.05 9.94 38.56
C ILE A 120 15.08 8.42 38.37
N ILE A 121 16.27 7.86 38.12
CA ILE A 121 16.47 6.40 38.09
C ILE A 121 17.60 6.06 39.05
N ASN A 122 17.32 5.19 40.03
CA ASN A 122 18.27 4.78 41.08
C ASN A 122 18.99 5.98 41.73
N GLY A 123 18.24 7.05 42.03
CA GLY A 123 18.77 8.29 42.61
C GLY A 123 19.45 9.26 41.62
N ILE A 124 19.63 8.88 40.35
CA ILE A 124 20.26 9.73 39.33
C ILE A 124 19.18 10.49 38.54
N GLN A 125 19.20 11.82 38.62
CA GLN A 125 18.34 12.69 37.81
C GLN A 125 18.69 12.57 36.32
N LEU A 126 17.70 12.27 35.49
CA LEU A 126 17.92 12.11 34.06
C LEU A 126 18.00 13.47 33.35
N ILE A 127 18.94 13.57 32.41
CA ILE A 127 18.96 14.65 31.41
C ILE A 127 17.79 14.43 30.44
N PRO A 128 16.90 15.43 30.24
CA PRO A 128 15.79 15.33 29.30
C PRO A 128 16.21 14.90 27.90
N ARG A 129 15.40 14.04 27.27
CA ARG A 129 15.55 13.52 25.90
C ARG A 129 16.79 12.65 25.63
N LYS A 130 17.65 12.39 26.63
CA LYS A 130 18.73 11.40 26.51
C LYS A 130 18.19 10.00 26.80
N LYS A 131 18.64 8.99 26.04
CA LYS A 131 18.27 7.58 26.24
C LYS A 131 19.21 6.98 27.30
N TYR A 132 18.64 6.33 28.32
CA TYR A 132 19.36 5.60 29.36
C TYR A 132 18.99 4.12 29.29
N ILE A 133 19.89 3.21 29.63
CA ILE A 133 19.59 1.78 29.73
C ILE A 133 19.07 1.53 31.15
N ILE A 134 18.00 0.74 31.26
CA ILE A 134 17.44 0.31 32.54
C ILE A 134 17.33 -1.21 32.57
N ASN A 135 17.39 -1.77 33.77
CA ASN A 135 17.23 -3.19 34.05
C ASN A 135 15.96 -3.42 34.89
N PRO A 136 15.37 -4.62 34.80
CA PRO A 136 14.33 -5.01 35.74
C PRO A 136 14.82 -4.87 37.19
N GLY A 137 14.00 -4.28 38.06
CA GLY A 137 14.34 -3.96 39.45
C GLY A 137 14.90 -2.56 39.69
N ASP A 138 15.26 -1.80 38.65
CA ASP A 138 15.64 -0.38 38.82
C ASP A 138 14.44 0.44 39.38
N GLU A 139 14.73 1.32 40.35
CA GLU A 139 13.75 2.24 40.94
C GLU A 139 13.67 3.51 40.10
N ILE A 140 12.50 3.78 39.54
CA ILE A 140 12.20 4.92 38.67
C ILE A 140 11.24 5.84 39.42
N THR A 141 11.68 7.04 39.78
CA THR A 141 10.83 8.05 40.42
C THR A 141 10.39 9.09 39.40
N MET A 142 9.08 9.24 39.20
CA MET A 142 8.47 10.18 38.25
C MET A 142 7.41 11.02 38.95
N GLY A 143 7.62 12.33 39.07
CA GLY A 143 6.64 13.21 39.72
C GLY A 143 6.30 12.77 41.16
N GLY A 144 7.25 12.20 41.89
CA GLY A 144 7.02 11.67 43.24
C GLY A 144 6.44 10.26 43.30
N ALA A 145 5.97 9.68 42.19
CA ALA A 145 5.59 8.28 42.13
C ALA A 145 6.82 7.39 42.00
N LYS A 146 6.97 6.38 42.85
CA LYS A 146 7.98 5.34 42.64
C LYS A 146 7.40 4.23 41.78
N CYS A 147 8.18 3.86 40.77
CA CYS A 147 7.85 2.81 39.84
C CYS A 147 9.02 1.84 39.73
N THR A 148 8.74 0.56 39.54
CA THR A 148 9.76 -0.46 39.26
C THR A 148 9.39 -1.22 38.00
N LEU A 149 10.42 -1.53 37.20
CA LEU A 149 10.24 -2.38 36.04
C LEU A 149 10.31 -3.84 36.48
N ALA A 150 9.20 -4.57 36.36
CA ALA A 150 9.13 -5.99 36.65
C ALA A 150 9.26 -6.82 35.36
N ALA A 151 10.04 -7.91 35.45
CA ALA A 151 10.10 -8.92 34.40
C ALA A 151 8.83 -9.79 34.42
N ILE A 152 8.49 -10.40 33.29
CA ILE A 152 7.42 -11.39 33.20
C ILE A 152 7.78 -12.65 33.98
N SER A 153 6.77 -13.32 34.54
CA SER A 153 6.96 -14.66 35.11
C SER A 153 7.24 -15.70 34.01
N VAL A 154 7.94 -16.79 34.36
CA VAL A 154 8.20 -17.90 33.42
C VAL A 154 6.89 -18.55 32.93
N GLU A 155 5.85 -18.51 33.76
CA GLU A 155 4.52 -19.06 33.44
C GLU A 155 3.75 -18.16 32.47
N GLU A 156 3.82 -16.84 32.62
CA GLU A 156 3.31 -15.89 31.62
C GLU A 156 4.09 -15.94 30.32
N GLU A 157 5.41 -16.13 30.36
CA GLU A 157 6.20 -16.32 29.14
C GLU A 157 5.73 -17.56 28.37
N LYS A 158 5.48 -18.66 29.09
CA LYS A 158 4.89 -19.89 28.53
C LYS A 158 3.45 -19.68 28.04
N ASN A 159 2.62 -18.92 28.75
CA ASN A 159 1.26 -18.60 28.32
C ASN A 159 1.27 -17.71 27.07
N ASN A 160 2.15 -16.71 26.98
CA ASN A 160 2.36 -15.92 25.77
C ASN A 160 2.79 -16.84 24.61
N ASP A 161 3.69 -17.79 24.84
CA ASP A 161 4.11 -18.77 23.83
C ASP A 161 3.01 -19.77 23.42
N ALA A 162 2.17 -20.20 24.37
CA ALA A 162 1.01 -21.04 24.12
C ALA A 162 -0.06 -20.28 23.32
N MET A 163 -0.35 -19.03 23.69
CA MET A 163 -1.25 -18.14 22.95
C MET A 163 -0.75 -17.86 21.53
N ARG A 164 0.56 -17.68 21.32
CA ARG A 164 1.19 -17.61 19.97
C ARG A 164 0.90 -18.84 19.12
N SER A 165 0.66 -20.01 19.72
CA SER A 165 0.34 -21.25 19.01
C SER A 165 -1.15 -21.39 18.67
N MET A 166 -2.02 -20.68 19.41
CA MET A 166 -3.47 -20.62 19.22
C MET A 166 -3.91 -19.58 18.20
N ASP A 167 -3.05 -18.62 17.85
CA ASP A 167 -3.27 -17.73 16.70
C ASP A 167 -3.59 -18.58 15.45
N LYS A 168 -4.70 -18.24 14.77
CA LYS A 168 -5.11 -18.95 13.55
C LYS A 168 -3.95 -18.96 12.56
N LYS A 169 -3.47 -20.16 12.25
CA LYS A 169 -2.44 -20.37 11.23
C LYS A 169 -2.94 -19.75 9.91
N PRO A 170 -2.06 -19.07 9.14
CA PRO A 170 -2.41 -18.61 7.80
C PRO A 170 -3.03 -19.74 6.99
N VAL A 171 -4.02 -19.41 6.16
CA VAL A 171 -4.63 -20.39 5.26
C VAL A 171 -3.53 -21.00 4.37
N SER A 172 -3.62 -22.31 4.15
CA SER A 172 -2.71 -23.00 3.23
C SER A 172 -2.70 -22.28 1.87
N PRO A 173 -1.52 -21.96 1.28
CA PRO A 173 -1.45 -21.21 0.03
C PRO A 173 -1.98 -22.02 -1.17
N TRP A 174 -1.98 -23.36 -1.09
CA TRP A 174 -2.24 -24.23 -2.23
C TRP A 174 -3.61 -24.03 -2.91
N PRO A 175 -4.75 -23.95 -2.19
CA PRO A 175 -6.05 -23.75 -2.84
C PRO A 175 -6.14 -22.40 -3.54
N LEU A 176 -5.53 -21.36 -2.97
CA LEU A 176 -5.47 -20.03 -3.60
C LEU A 176 -4.62 -20.04 -4.87
N MET A 177 -3.46 -20.72 -4.84
CA MET A 177 -2.59 -20.85 -6.00
C MET A 177 -3.28 -21.57 -7.15
N VAL A 178 -3.98 -22.67 -6.86
CA VAL A 178 -4.73 -23.42 -7.87
C VAL A 178 -5.84 -22.56 -8.46
N ALA A 179 -6.59 -21.84 -7.63
CA ALA A 179 -7.65 -20.94 -8.08
C ALA A 179 -7.11 -19.79 -8.97
N ILE A 180 -6.00 -19.15 -8.58
CA ILE A 180 -5.36 -18.09 -9.37
C ILE A 180 -4.77 -18.66 -10.67
N THR A 181 -4.17 -19.85 -10.63
CA THR A 181 -3.64 -20.50 -11.84
C THR A 181 -4.76 -20.84 -12.82
N ALA A 182 -5.89 -21.35 -12.33
CA ALA A 182 -7.09 -21.57 -13.14
C ALA A 182 -7.62 -20.26 -13.73
N PHE A 183 -7.66 -19.19 -12.94
CA PHE A 183 -8.04 -17.85 -13.41
C PHE A 183 -7.10 -17.34 -14.52
N GLN A 184 -5.79 -17.47 -14.32
CA GLN A 184 -4.76 -17.08 -15.30
C GLN A 184 -4.86 -17.89 -16.60
N PHE A 185 -5.06 -19.20 -16.49
CA PHE A 185 -5.24 -20.08 -17.64
C PHE A 185 -6.49 -19.72 -18.43
N LEU A 186 -7.62 -19.50 -17.76
CA LEU A 186 -8.85 -19.04 -18.42
C LEU A 186 -8.67 -17.65 -19.06
N THR A 187 -7.92 -16.76 -18.42
CA THR A 187 -7.61 -15.42 -18.97
C THR A 187 -6.85 -15.55 -20.29
N MET A 188 -5.87 -16.45 -20.34
CA MET A 188 -5.11 -16.74 -21.55
C MET A 188 -6.01 -17.25 -22.68
N ILE A 189 -6.87 -18.23 -22.40
CA ILE A 189 -7.85 -18.74 -23.37
C ILE A 189 -8.78 -17.62 -23.85
N GLN A 190 -9.30 -16.80 -22.94
CA GLN A 190 -10.22 -15.73 -23.28
C GLN A 190 -9.56 -14.68 -24.18
N LEU A 191 -8.30 -14.32 -23.92
CA LEU A 191 -7.57 -13.39 -24.77
C LEU A 191 -7.31 -13.97 -26.16
N ILE A 192 -6.95 -15.25 -26.27
CA ILE A 192 -6.80 -15.93 -27.56
C ILE A 192 -8.09 -15.82 -28.38
N ILE A 193 -9.24 -16.07 -27.73
CA ILE A 193 -10.55 -15.99 -28.37
C ILE A 193 -10.93 -14.54 -28.74
N GLY A 194 -10.74 -13.60 -27.82
CA GLY A 194 -11.19 -12.21 -28.01
C GLY A 194 -10.31 -11.39 -28.93
N MET A 195 -9.01 -11.68 -29.00
CA MET A 195 -8.06 -10.90 -29.78
C MET A 195 -7.64 -11.57 -31.09
N GLY A 196 -7.68 -12.91 -31.17
CA GLY A 196 -7.26 -13.67 -32.35
C GLY A 196 -5.87 -13.26 -32.83
N THR A 197 -5.76 -12.92 -34.11
CA THR A 197 -4.50 -12.57 -34.79
C THR A 197 -3.82 -11.32 -34.27
N ASN A 198 -4.52 -10.48 -33.49
CA ASN A 198 -3.95 -9.26 -32.92
C ASN A 198 -3.01 -9.52 -31.72
N LEU A 199 -2.98 -10.76 -31.20
CA LEU A 199 -2.07 -11.13 -30.11
C LEU A 199 -0.63 -11.26 -30.59
N THR A 200 0.28 -10.68 -29.82
CA THR A 200 1.72 -10.91 -30.00
C THR A 200 2.15 -12.16 -29.21
N PRO A 201 3.18 -12.91 -29.66
CA PRO A 201 3.72 -14.04 -28.91
C PRO A 201 4.15 -13.64 -27.49
N GLY A 202 4.73 -12.45 -27.32
CA GLY A 202 5.12 -11.93 -26.01
C GLY A 202 3.93 -11.67 -25.08
N ALA A 203 2.80 -11.18 -25.60
CA ALA A 203 1.59 -11.00 -24.80
C ALA A 203 1.04 -12.34 -24.32
N LEU A 204 1.04 -13.35 -25.19
CA LEU A 204 0.58 -14.69 -24.84
C LEU A 204 1.43 -15.33 -23.74
N LEU A 205 2.75 -15.19 -23.83
CA LEU A 205 3.68 -15.78 -22.85
C LEU A 205 3.64 -15.09 -21.48
N SER A 206 3.24 -13.82 -21.41
CA SER A 206 3.29 -13.03 -20.18
C SER A 206 2.46 -13.61 -19.03
N ILE A 207 1.27 -14.18 -19.31
CA ILE A 207 0.37 -14.73 -18.28
C ILE A 207 0.90 -16.06 -17.70
N PRO A 208 1.30 -17.05 -18.51
CA PRO A 208 2.01 -18.24 -18.01
C PRO A 208 3.28 -17.89 -17.23
N LEU A 209 4.06 -16.90 -17.69
CA LEU A 209 5.26 -16.47 -16.98
C LEU A 209 4.94 -15.86 -15.61
N LEU A 210 3.86 -15.07 -15.49
CA LEU A 210 3.37 -14.58 -14.19
C LEU A 210 2.93 -15.75 -13.30
N SER A 211 2.25 -16.75 -13.85
CA SER A 211 1.86 -17.96 -13.12
C SER A 211 3.09 -18.71 -12.59
N ALA A 212 4.08 -18.98 -13.46
CA ALA A 212 5.33 -19.60 -13.07
C ALA A 212 6.07 -18.80 -11.98
N THR A 213 6.09 -17.47 -12.11
CA THR A 213 6.69 -16.57 -11.11
C THR A 213 6.00 -16.72 -9.75
N MET A 214 4.67 -16.79 -9.72
CA MET A 214 3.88 -17.03 -8.50
C MET A 214 4.23 -18.37 -7.86
N TRP A 215 4.29 -19.46 -8.64
CA TRP A 215 4.64 -20.79 -8.13
C TRP A 215 6.06 -20.83 -7.56
N ILE A 216 7.04 -20.29 -8.30
CA ILE A 216 8.44 -20.21 -7.86
C ILE A 216 8.54 -19.40 -6.55
N TYR A 217 7.89 -18.23 -6.50
CA TYR A 217 7.88 -17.39 -5.30
C TYR A 217 7.36 -18.14 -4.08
N VAL A 218 6.17 -18.76 -4.19
CA VAL A 218 5.56 -19.44 -3.05
C VAL A 218 6.35 -20.67 -2.62
N ILE A 219 6.81 -21.50 -3.56
CA ILE A 219 7.59 -22.71 -3.26
C ILE A 219 8.89 -22.33 -2.55
N LEU A 220 9.63 -21.35 -3.08
CA LEU A 220 10.91 -20.90 -2.52
C LEU A 220 10.73 -20.38 -1.09
N PHE A 221 9.78 -19.48 -0.86
CA PHE A 221 9.58 -18.91 0.47
C PHE A 221 8.89 -19.88 1.44
N ARG A 222 8.12 -20.84 0.93
CA ARG A 222 7.59 -21.94 1.73
C ARG A 222 8.69 -22.90 2.18
N ALA A 223 9.67 -23.19 1.33
CA ALA A 223 10.87 -23.95 1.70
C ALA A 223 11.70 -23.22 2.76
N MET A 224 11.73 -21.89 2.70
CA MET A 224 12.27 -21.04 3.77
C MET A 224 11.34 -20.94 4.99
N GLY A 225 10.23 -21.68 5.05
CA GLY A 225 9.29 -21.84 6.16
C GLY A 225 8.19 -20.79 6.30
N SER A 226 7.99 -19.91 5.31
CA SER A 226 6.95 -18.87 5.36
C SER A 226 5.56 -19.48 5.13
N LYS A 227 4.54 -18.93 5.80
CA LYS A 227 3.19 -19.51 5.81
C LYS A 227 2.09 -18.57 5.32
N GLY A 228 2.22 -17.26 5.50
CA GLY A 228 1.26 -16.27 5.03
C GLY A 228 1.64 -15.78 3.64
N PHE A 229 0.75 -15.92 2.68
CA PHE A 229 0.95 -15.50 1.28
C PHE A 229 -0.24 -14.70 0.73
N GLU A 230 -1.22 -14.38 1.56
CA GLU A 230 -2.53 -13.90 1.12
C GLU A 230 -2.46 -12.51 0.47
N MET A 231 -1.59 -11.63 0.98
CA MET A 231 -1.33 -10.33 0.37
C MET A 231 -0.70 -10.47 -1.02
N GLU A 232 0.24 -11.40 -1.16
CA GLU A 232 0.88 -11.70 -2.43
C GLU A 232 -0.10 -12.34 -3.42
N MET A 233 -1.01 -13.21 -2.96
CA MET A 233 -2.08 -13.77 -3.78
C MET A 233 -3.01 -12.69 -4.32
N ILE A 234 -3.40 -11.72 -3.48
CA ILE A 234 -4.17 -10.55 -3.92
C ILE A 234 -3.39 -9.77 -4.99
N ALA A 235 -2.10 -9.51 -4.76
CA ALA A 235 -1.26 -8.78 -5.72
C ALA A 235 -1.07 -9.55 -7.05
N PHE A 236 -0.90 -10.87 -7.03
CA PHE A 236 -0.83 -11.70 -8.24
C PHE A 236 -2.16 -11.73 -9.00
N PHE A 237 -3.29 -11.81 -8.30
CA PHE A 237 -4.62 -11.72 -8.90
C PHE A 237 -4.82 -10.37 -9.61
N MET A 238 -4.54 -9.25 -8.92
CA MET A 238 -4.67 -7.91 -9.51
C MET A 238 -3.68 -7.68 -10.66
N SER A 239 -2.44 -8.17 -10.54
CA SER A 239 -1.43 -8.10 -11.62
C SER A 239 -1.85 -8.94 -12.84
N THR A 240 -2.61 -10.02 -12.64
CA THR A 240 -3.16 -10.83 -13.75
C THR A 240 -4.16 -10.01 -14.55
N ILE A 241 -5.09 -9.31 -13.88
CA ILE A 241 -6.01 -8.38 -14.55
C ILE A 241 -5.22 -7.25 -15.22
N GLY A 242 -4.20 -6.68 -14.57
CA GLY A 242 -3.39 -5.63 -15.15
C GLY A 242 -2.65 -6.06 -16.42
N LEU A 243 -2.13 -7.28 -16.47
CA LEU A 243 -1.58 -7.86 -17.71
C LEU A 243 -2.66 -8.07 -18.77
N ALA A 244 -3.85 -8.54 -18.39
CA ALA A 244 -4.93 -8.73 -19.34
C ALA A 244 -5.43 -7.41 -19.96
N VAL A 245 -5.59 -6.36 -19.15
CA VAL A 245 -5.89 -4.99 -19.61
C VAL A 245 -4.81 -4.51 -20.57
N THR A 246 -3.53 -4.67 -20.20
CA THR A 246 -2.41 -4.27 -21.06
C THR A 246 -2.45 -5.01 -22.39
N THR A 247 -2.73 -6.31 -22.36
CA THR A 247 -2.84 -7.13 -23.56
C THR A 247 -4.00 -6.70 -24.44
N SER A 248 -5.20 -6.50 -23.88
CA SER A 248 -6.35 -6.06 -24.68
C SER A 248 -6.13 -4.67 -25.31
N ALA A 249 -5.53 -3.74 -24.56
CA ALA A 249 -5.31 -2.38 -25.04
C ALA A 249 -4.12 -2.23 -25.99
N ASN A 250 -2.98 -2.86 -25.67
CA ASN A 250 -1.77 -2.83 -26.48
C ASN A 250 -0.87 -4.06 -26.22
N PRO A 251 -1.05 -5.15 -27.00
CA PRO A 251 -0.29 -6.39 -26.87
C PRO A 251 1.24 -6.23 -26.90
N ALA A 252 1.76 -5.21 -27.60
CA ALA A 252 3.20 -4.99 -27.71
C ALA A 252 3.83 -4.54 -26.37
N LEU A 253 3.03 -3.97 -25.48
CA LEU A 253 3.49 -3.49 -24.16
C LEU A 253 3.39 -4.54 -23.07
N THR A 254 2.65 -5.64 -23.28
CA THR A 254 2.41 -6.65 -22.25
C THR A 254 3.70 -7.26 -21.70
N MET A 255 4.67 -7.58 -22.56
CA MET A 255 5.94 -8.15 -22.09
C MET A 255 6.73 -7.13 -21.23
N LYS A 256 6.69 -5.85 -21.60
CA LYS A 256 7.31 -4.78 -20.79
C LYS A 256 6.60 -4.63 -19.44
N GLN A 257 5.27 -4.71 -19.41
CA GLN A 257 4.49 -4.68 -18.17
C GLN A 257 4.80 -5.90 -17.28
N TYR A 258 4.93 -7.11 -17.85
CA TYR A 258 5.34 -8.30 -17.12
C TYR A 258 6.74 -8.14 -16.51
N ILE A 259 7.72 -7.67 -17.28
CA ILE A 259 9.07 -7.41 -16.77
C ILE A 259 9.03 -6.37 -15.65
N ALA A 260 8.25 -5.30 -15.77
CA ALA A 260 8.10 -4.31 -14.71
C ALA A 260 7.48 -4.92 -13.44
N THR A 261 6.45 -5.76 -13.57
CA THR A 261 5.87 -6.52 -12.46
C THR A 261 6.90 -7.43 -11.80
N LEU A 262 7.71 -8.15 -12.59
CA LEU A 262 8.78 -9.01 -12.09
C LEU A 262 9.84 -8.21 -11.31
N VAL A 263 10.27 -7.06 -11.82
CA VAL A 263 11.16 -6.14 -11.09
C VAL A 263 10.49 -5.64 -9.81
N GLY A 264 9.19 -5.34 -9.85
CA GLY A 264 8.39 -4.99 -8.66
C GLY A 264 8.44 -6.07 -7.58
N ILE A 265 8.28 -7.34 -7.95
CA ILE A 265 8.38 -8.47 -7.03
C ILE A 265 9.79 -8.55 -6.40
N PHE A 266 10.85 -8.32 -7.19
CA PHE A 266 12.21 -8.27 -6.66
C PHE A 266 12.42 -7.11 -5.68
N ILE A 267 11.90 -5.92 -5.99
CA ILE A 267 11.96 -4.76 -5.07
C ILE A 267 11.18 -5.06 -3.79
N PHE A 268 10.00 -5.67 -3.89
CA PHE A 268 9.21 -6.11 -2.76
C PHE A 268 9.98 -7.06 -1.84
N ILE A 269 10.63 -8.09 -2.41
CA ILE A 269 11.46 -9.04 -1.65
C ILE A 269 12.63 -8.31 -0.98
N PHE A 270 13.33 -7.46 -1.72
CA PHE A 270 14.43 -6.66 -1.20
C PHE A 270 13.99 -5.78 -0.02
N MET A 271 12.88 -5.06 -0.16
CA MET A 271 12.33 -4.22 0.91
C MET A 271 11.93 -5.05 2.13
N CYS A 272 11.29 -6.22 1.94
CA CYS A 272 10.98 -7.12 3.05
C CYS A 272 12.24 -7.55 3.81
N ILE A 273 13.31 -7.93 3.10
CA ILE A 273 14.58 -8.33 3.73
C ILE A 273 15.23 -7.14 4.44
N TYR A 274 15.24 -5.98 3.81
CA TYR A 274 15.86 -4.76 4.35
C TYR A 274 15.15 -4.29 5.63
N MET A 275 13.82 -4.30 5.63
CA MET A 275 12.98 -3.87 6.75
C MET A 275 13.03 -4.80 7.97
N ARG A 276 13.67 -5.98 7.88
CA ARG A 276 13.89 -6.88 9.05
C ARG A 276 14.65 -6.20 10.18
N ASP A 277 15.51 -5.25 9.87
CA ASP A 277 16.25 -4.46 10.85
C ASP A 277 15.74 -3.01 10.87
N LEU A 278 14.82 -2.76 11.80
CA LEU A 278 14.28 -1.43 12.06
C LEU A 278 15.37 -0.36 12.19
N ARG A 279 16.48 -0.65 12.89
CA ARG A 279 17.55 0.34 13.09
C ARG A 279 18.23 0.72 11.78
N ARG A 280 18.39 -0.22 10.85
CA ARG A 280 18.96 0.06 9.51
C ARG A 280 17.97 0.89 8.69
N THR A 281 16.70 0.53 8.77
CA THR A 281 15.60 1.19 8.06
C THR A 281 15.42 2.64 8.51
N GLU A 282 15.58 2.92 9.79
CA GLU A 282 15.52 4.30 10.31
C GLU A 282 16.76 5.11 9.93
N LYS A 283 17.96 4.49 9.96
CA LYS A 283 19.22 5.15 9.61
C LYS A 283 19.34 5.58 8.15
N ILE A 284 18.64 4.92 7.22
CA ILE A 284 18.69 5.28 5.79
C ILE A 284 17.81 6.50 5.45
N LYS A 285 16.95 6.95 6.37
CA LYS A 285 16.05 8.11 6.20
C LYS A 285 16.70 9.34 5.54
N PRO A 286 17.85 9.90 5.99
CA PRO A 286 18.43 11.08 5.36
C PRO A 286 18.85 10.81 3.91
N VAL A 287 19.38 9.62 3.62
CA VAL A 287 19.75 9.22 2.26
C VAL A 287 18.51 9.13 1.37
N LEU A 288 17.43 8.49 1.86
CA LEU A 288 16.16 8.44 1.14
C LEU A 288 15.56 9.82 0.89
N ALA A 289 15.68 10.75 1.85
CA ALA A 289 15.18 12.11 1.68
C ALA A 289 15.96 12.87 0.59
N VAL A 290 17.29 12.78 0.60
CA VAL A 290 18.14 13.41 -0.44
C VAL A 290 17.85 12.81 -1.81
N LEU A 291 17.72 11.48 -1.91
CA LEU A 291 17.40 10.81 -3.16
C LEU A 291 16.00 11.20 -3.67
N ALA A 292 15.00 11.25 -2.80
CA ALA A 292 13.64 11.65 -3.16
C ALA A 292 13.58 13.12 -3.64
N ILE A 293 14.25 14.03 -2.93
CA ILE A 293 14.38 15.43 -3.33
C ILE A 293 15.07 15.54 -4.68
N GLY A 294 16.22 14.88 -4.84
CA GLY A 294 16.98 14.88 -6.10
C GLY A 294 16.17 14.32 -7.27
N LEU A 295 15.41 13.24 -7.05
CA LEU A 295 14.60 12.62 -8.09
C LEU A 295 13.40 13.50 -8.52
N LEU A 296 12.76 14.21 -7.59
CA LEU A 296 11.73 15.19 -7.94
C LEU A 296 12.30 16.41 -8.64
N LEU A 297 13.44 16.96 -8.19
CA LEU A 297 14.10 18.08 -8.86
C LEU A 297 14.52 17.70 -10.29
N PHE A 298 15.07 16.50 -10.45
CA PHE A 298 15.40 15.95 -11.75
C PHE A 298 14.17 15.92 -12.67
N ASN A 299 13.01 15.48 -12.17
CA ASN A 299 11.76 15.53 -12.94
C ASN A 299 11.31 16.96 -13.26
N VAL A 300 11.42 17.91 -12.32
CA VAL A 300 11.05 19.32 -12.58
C VAL A 300 11.87 19.92 -13.72
N ILE A 301 13.13 19.50 -13.87
CA ILE A 301 14.07 20.05 -14.86
C ILE A 301 13.95 19.31 -16.20
N PHE A 302 13.86 17.98 -16.18
CA PHE A 302 13.93 17.12 -17.37
C PHE A 302 12.59 16.45 -17.74
N GLY A 303 11.51 16.81 -17.04
CA GLY A 303 10.17 16.26 -17.26
C GLY A 303 9.63 16.60 -18.64
N THR A 304 9.04 15.59 -19.28
CA THR A 304 8.37 15.70 -20.57
C THR A 304 6.87 15.86 -20.38
N THR A 305 6.26 16.84 -21.07
CA THR A 305 4.83 17.10 -20.97
C THR A 305 4.03 16.03 -21.72
N LYS A 306 3.22 15.27 -20.99
CA LYS A 306 2.22 14.33 -21.54
C LYS A 306 0.87 14.63 -20.91
N PHE A 307 -0.18 14.69 -21.73
CA PHE A 307 -1.56 14.95 -21.27
C PHE A 307 -1.71 16.19 -20.34
N GLY A 308 -0.89 17.23 -20.55
CA GLY A 308 -0.92 18.47 -19.78
C GLY A 308 -0.07 18.48 -18.50
N ALA A 309 0.63 17.40 -18.16
CA ALA A 309 1.54 17.33 -17.00
C ALA A 309 2.97 16.93 -17.42
N ALA A 310 3.97 17.57 -16.82
CA ALA A 310 5.40 17.31 -17.04
C ALA A 310 5.98 16.38 -15.96
N ASN A 311 5.36 15.21 -15.79
CA ASN A 311 5.67 14.27 -14.69
C ASN A 311 6.42 13.00 -15.13
N TRP A 312 6.68 12.83 -16.43
CA TRP A 312 7.42 11.69 -16.98
C TRP A 312 8.82 12.08 -17.44
N VAL A 313 9.83 11.27 -17.10
CA VAL A 313 11.19 11.43 -17.63
C VAL A 313 11.55 10.23 -18.49
N THR A 314 12.14 10.48 -19.67
CA THR A 314 12.63 9.42 -20.56
C THR A 314 14.15 9.44 -20.59
N VAL A 315 14.78 8.34 -20.16
CA VAL A 315 16.25 8.17 -20.17
C VAL A 315 16.59 6.89 -20.91
N GLY A 316 17.40 6.98 -21.96
CA GLY A 316 17.87 5.80 -22.71
C GLY A 316 16.74 4.92 -23.27
N GLY A 317 15.61 5.51 -23.67
CA GLY A 317 14.43 4.79 -24.17
C GLY A 317 13.52 4.20 -23.09
N ILE A 318 13.83 4.38 -21.80
CA ILE A 318 13.01 3.96 -20.67
C ILE A 318 12.27 5.19 -20.11
N SER A 319 10.94 5.12 -20.07
CA SER A 319 10.08 6.15 -19.49
C SER A 319 9.77 5.79 -18.03
N ILE A 320 10.16 6.65 -17.10
CA ILE A 320 9.95 6.47 -15.65
C ILE A 320 9.14 7.64 -15.12
N GLN A 321 8.29 7.37 -14.14
CA GLN A 321 7.60 8.40 -13.37
C GLN A 321 8.24 8.54 -11.98
N PRO A 322 9.13 9.53 -11.78
CA PRO A 322 9.77 9.83 -10.50
C PRO A 322 8.86 9.84 -9.28
N SER A 323 7.67 10.43 -9.40
CA SER A 323 6.74 10.59 -8.27
C SER A 323 6.25 9.26 -7.71
N GLU A 324 6.13 8.21 -8.52
CA GLU A 324 5.78 6.85 -8.07
C GLU A 324 6.85 6.25 -7.16
N ILE A 325 8.14 6.45 -7.48
CA ILE A 325 9.25 5.96 -6.65
C ILE A 325 9.30 6.75 -5.33
N VAL A 326 9.05 8.06 -5.40
CA VAL A 326 9.09 8.95 -4.23
C VAL A 326 8.01 8.60 -3.21
N LYS A 327 6.87 8.00 -3.62
CA LYS A 327 5.84 7.48 -2.69
C LYS A 327 6.44 6.51 -1.67
N LEU A 328 7.29 5.59 -2.13
CA LEU A 328 7.94 4.60 -1.27
C LEU A 328 8.83 5.28 -0.24
N ALA A 329 9.68 6.21 -0.66
CA ALA A 329 10.55 6.97 0.23
C ALA A 329 9.72 7.84 1.20
N PHE A 330 8.64 8.45 0.73
CA PHE A 330 7.76 9.30 1.51
C PHE A 330 7.15 8.57 2.71
N ILE A 331 6.62 7.36 2.48
CA ILE A 331 6.08 6.51 3.55
C ILE A 331 7.19 6.16 4.57
N CYS A 332 8.36 5.71 4.09
CA CYS A 332 9.46 5.35 4.97
C CYS A 332 9.95 6.53 5.81
N ILE A 333 10.15 7.70 5.19
CA ILE A 333 10.61 8.92 5.87
C ILE A 333 9.58 9.37 6.90
N GLY A 334 8.29 9.35 6.54
CA GLY A 334 7.18 9.70 7.44
C GLY A 334 7.14 8.78 8.65
N ALA A 335 7.13 7.46 8.43
CA ALA A 335 7.15 6.46 9.50
C ALA A 335 8.41 6.54 10.38
N ALA A 336 9.60 6.74 9.78
CA ALA A 336 10.87 6.87 10.50
C ALA A 336 10.97 8.16 11.34
N THR A 337 10.01 9.08 11.23
CA THR A 337 9.96 10.25 12.11
C THR A 337 9.48 9.92 13.53
N MET A 338 8.97 8.69 13.77
CA MET A 338 8.54 8.17 15.07
C MET A 338 9.64 8.03 16.11
N GLU A 339 10.87 7.69 15.72
CA GLU A 339 11.95 7.34 16.67
C GLU A 339 12.25 8.45 17.71
N ASN A 340 11.74 9.66 17.47
CA ASN A 340 11.66 10.70 18.48
C ASN A 340 10.28 11.37 18.48
N LEU A 341 9.25 10.68 18.97
CA LEU A 341 7.87 11.19 19.12
C LEU A 341 7.82 12.65 19.60
N PHE A 342 8.74 13.05 20.50
CA PHE A 342 8.77 14.36 21.15
C PHE A 342 9.84 15.33 20.62
N ASN A 343 10.60 14.97 19.58
CA ASN A 343 11.49 15.92 18.92
C ASN A 343 10.72 16.65 17.82
N LYS A 344 10.21 17.85 18.15
CA LYS A 344 9.48 18.72 17.23
C LYS A 344 10.25 18.94 15.90
N LYS A 345 11.59 18.95 15.92
CA LYS A 345 12.43 19.10 14.72
C LYS A 345 12.16 18.02 13.66
N ASN A 346 11.90 16.78 14.06
CA ASN A 346 11.62 15.70 13.12
C ASN A 346 10.22 15.82 12.48
N LEU A 347 9.27 16.48 13.14
CA LEU A 347 7.94 16.75 12.58
C LEU A 347 8.01 17.87 11.56
N TYR A 348 8.65 18.99 11.92
CA TYR A 348 8.89 20.09 10.99
C TYR A 348 9.71 19.65 9.77
N GLY A 349 10.72 18.78 9.95
CA GLY A 349 11.48 18.23 8.83
C GLY A 349 10.61 17.42 7.85
N PHE A 350 9.69 16.59 8.36
CA PHE A 350 8.76 15.85 7.49
C PHE A 350 7.73 16.76 6.84
N MET A 351 7.24 17.78 7.56
CA MET A 351 6.33 18.80 7.02
C MET A 351 6.98 19.58 5.88
N LEU A 352 8.22 20.05 6.05
CA LEU A 352 8.98 20.75 5.00
C LEU A 352 9.25 19.85 3.80
N PHE A 353 9.64 18.60 4.04
CA PHE A 353 9.81 17.62 2.96
C PHE A 353 8.49 17.37 2.21
N SER A 354 7.37 17.26 2.92
CA SER A 354 6.05 17.07 2.31
C SER A 354 5.63 18.29 1.50
N LEU A 355 5.81 19.49 2.04
CA LEU A 355 5.55 20.74 1.33
C LEU A 355 6.40 20.85 0.06
N PHE A 356 7.68 20.47 0.15
CA PHE A 356 8.57 20.41 -1.00
C PHE A 356 8.07 19.45 -2.09
N CYS A 357 7.67 18.23 -1.71
CA CYS A 357 7.09 17.26 -2.64
C CYS A 357 5.82 17.80 -3.30
N LEU A 358 4.90 18.38 -2.52
CA LEU A 358 3.66 18.98 -3.02
C LEU A 358 3.92 20.13 -3.99
N ALA A 359 4.86 21.02 -3.67
CA ALA A 359 5.24 22.13 -4.53
C ALA A 359 5.82 21.64 -5.87
N CYS A 360 6.67 20.61 -5.84
CA CYS A 360 7.21 20.00 -7.06
C CYS A 360 6.09 19.38 -7.93
N LEU A 361 5.18 18.62 -7.33
CA LEU A 361 4.06 17.98 -8.05
C LEU A 361 3.10 19.02 -8.64
N ALA A 362 2.75 20.05 -7.88
CA ALA A 362 1.92 21.15 -8.36
C ALA A 362 2.59 21.92 -9.51
N LYS A 363 3.92 22.12 -9.46
CA LYS A 363 4.69 22.74 -10.54
C LYS A 363 4.65 21.89 -11.82
N MET A 364 4.75 20.57 -11.71
CA MET A 364 4.64 19.62 -12.83
C MET A 364 3.21 19.54 -13.41
N GLY A 365 2.19 20.05 -12.71
CA GLY A 365 0.79 19.89 -13.09
C GLY A 365 0.18 18.55 -12.65
N ASP A 366 0.85 17.80 -11.77
CA ASP A 366 0.39 16.51 -11.24
C ASP A 366 -0.46 16.71 -9.97
N PHE A 367 -1.70 17.17 -10.17
CA PHE A 367 -2.63 17.48 -9.07
C PHE A 367 -3.10 16.21 -8.34
N GLY A 368 -3.35 15.12 -9.07
CA GLY A 368 -3.75 13.84 -8.47
C GLY A 368 -2.66 13.28 -7.56
N GLY A 369 -1.41 13.28 -8.02
CA GLY A 369 -0.25 12.92 -7.21
C GLY A 369 -0.12 13.82 -5.98
N ALA A 370 -0.24 15.14 -6.15
CA ALA A 370 -0.17 16.07 -5.03
C ALA A 370 -1.23 15.76 -3.95
N LEU A 371 -2.48 15.47 -4.35
CA LEU A 371 -3.54 15.13 -3.40
C LEU A 371 -3.25 13.81 -2.66
N ILE A 372 -2.74 12.79 -3.35
CA ILE A 372 -2.36 11.50 -2.72
C ILE A 372 -1.27 11.72 -1.66
N PHE A 373 -0.23 12.50 -1.99
CA PHE A 373 0.84 12.84 -1.05
C PHE A 373 0.33 13.65 0.14
N PHE A 374 -0.58 14.60 -0.11
CA PHE A 374 -1.14 15.45 0.93
C PHE A 374 -1.99 14.66 1.92
N VAL A 375 -2.88 13.79 1.44
CA VAL A 375 -3.71 12.99 2.34
C VAL A 375 -2.87 11.97 3.11
N THR A 376 -1.86 11.39 2.46
CA THR A 376 -0.92 10.48 3.15
C THR A 376 -0.12 11.22 4.22
N TYR A 377 0.32 12.45 3.96
CA TYR A 377 0.92 13.32 4.97
C TYR A 377 -0.01 13.52 6.17
N LEU A 378 -1.29 13.83 5.94
CA LEU A 378 -2.27 14.04 7.00
C LEU A 378 -2.43 12.80 7.88
N VAL A 379 -2.58 11.62 7.27
CA VAL A 379 -2.75 10.36 8.02
C VAL A 379 -1.49 10.04 8.82
N ILE A 380 -0.30 10.09 8.21
CA ILE A 380 0.97 9.84 8.92
C ILE A 380 1.19 10.87 10.04
N SER A 381 0.92 12.15 9.78
CA SER A 381 1.05 13.21 10.77
C SER A 381 0.04 13.05 11.91
N PHE A 382 -1.17 12.59 11.64
CA PHE A 382 -2.19 12.34 12.64
C PHE A 382 -1.83 11.15 13.53
N LEU A 383 -1.48 10.00 12.93
CA LEU A 383 -1.01 8.82 13.66
C LEU A 383 0.23 9.13 14.53
N ARG A 384 1.00 10.14 14.13
CA ARG A 384 2.14 10.65 14.88
C ARG A 384 1.74 11.54 16.06
N SER A 385 0.93 12.56 15.82
CA SER A 385 0.73 13.65 16.78
C SER A 385 -0.51 13.49 17.65
N GLY A 386 -1.50 12.69 17.21
CA GLY A 386 -2.81 12.57 17.87
C GLY A 386 -3.60 13.88 17.96
N ASP A 387 -3.15 14.93 17.25
CA ASP A 387 -3.61 16.31 17.42
C ASP A 387 -4.56 16.68 16.28
N PHE A 388 -5.86 16.57 16.55
CA PHE A 388 -6.92 16.92 15.60
C PHE A 388 -6.92 18.40 15.23
N SER A 389 -6.53 19.30 16.14
CA SER A 389 -6.50 20.74 15.87
C SER A 389 -5.49 21.09 14.79
N ARG A 390 -4.30 20.48 14.82
CA ARG A 390 -3.29 20.65 13.75
C ARG A 390 -3.75 20.07 12.42
N LEU A 391 -4.47 18.96 12.44
CA LEU A 391 -5.02 18.36 11.23
C LEU A 391 -6.05 19.30 10.57
N ILE A 392 -7.00 19.82 11.34
CA ILE A 392 -8.01 20.78 10.86
C ILE A 392 -7.34 22.03 10.30
N LEU A 393 -6.35 22.59 11.01
CA LEU A 393 -5.61 23.77 10.54
C LEU A 393 -4.87 23.49 9.22
N THR A 394 -4.23 22.33 9.09
CA THR A 394 -3.50 21.95 7.87
C THR A 394 -4.46 21.78 6.69
N ILE A 395 -5.63 21.16 6.92
CA ILE A 395 -6.67 21.02 5.89
C ILE A 395 -7.19 22.39 5.47
N GLY A 396 -7.48 23.28 6.42
CA GLY A 396 -7.91 24.65 6.13
C GLY A 396 -6.89 25.42 5.31
N ALA A 397 -5.61 25.38 5.70
CA ALA A 397 -4.52 26.02 4.97
C ALA A 397 -4.36 25.44 3.55
N ALA A 398 -4.47 24.13 3.38
CA ALA A 398 -4.41 23.47 2.08
C ALA A 398 -5.59 23.83 1.18
N GLY A 399 -6.81 23.98 1.75
CA GLY A 399 -7.99 24.44 1.01
C GLY A 399 -7.80 25.84 0.44
N ILE A 400 -7.30 26.77 1.26
CA ILE A 400 -6.97 28.15 0.81
C ILE A 400 -5.91 28.10 -0.30
N MET A 401 -4.84 27.33 -0.11
CA MET A 401 -3.79 27.18 -1.12
C MET A 401 -4.35 26.58 -2.42
N GLY A 402 -5.23 25.58 -2.34
CA GLY A 402 -5.87 24.95 -3.48
C GLY A 402 -6.67 25.95 -4.32
N ILE A 403 -7.49 26.79 -3.67
CA ILE A 403 -8.26 27.85 -4.35
C ILE A 403 -7.32 28.85 -5.05
N LEU A 404 -6.21 29.21 -4.41
CA LEU A 404 -5.22 30.10 -5.02
C LEU A 404 -4.59 29.47 -6.26
N VAL A 405 -4.24 28.18 -6.21
CA VAL A 405 -3.65 27.45 -7.35
C VAL A 405 -4.61 27.39 -8.54
N LEU A 406 -5.92 27.26 -8.31
CA LEU A 406 -6.92 27.28 -9.39
C LEU A 406 -6.89 28.58 -10.21
N ARG A 407 -6.49 29.71 -9.62
CA ARG A 407 -6.33 30.98 -10.36
C ARG A 407 -5.12 30.99 -11.28
N PHE A 408 -4.06 30.25 -10.96
CA PHE A 408 -2.80 30.26 -11.70
C PHE A 408 -2.67 29.09 -12.69
N LYS A 409 -3.56 28.11 -12.64
CA LYS A 409 -3.53 26.90 -13.48
C LYS A 409 -4.86 26.73 -14.22
N PRO A 410 -5.07 27.42 -15.36
CA PRO A 410 -6.33 27.37 -16.12
C PRO A 410 -6.69 25.94 -16.56
N TYR A 411 -5.69 25.09 -16.80
CA TYR A 411 -5.90 23.67 -17.10
C TYR A 411 -6.60 22.93 -15.96
N ILE A 412 -6.20 23.14 -14.71
CA ILE A 412 -6.84 22.50 -13.55
C ILE A 412 -8.26 23.03 -13.42
N LEU A 413 -8.45 24.35 -13.56
CA LEU A 413 -9.76 24.98 -13.54
C LEU A 413 -10.71 24.39 -14.60
N SER A 414 -10.23 24.13 -15.82
CA SER A 414 -11.06 23.50 -16.87
C SER A 414 -11.55 22.09 -16.51
N ARG A 415 -10.76 21.32 -15.73
CA ARG A 415 -11.20 19.99 -15.23
C ARG A 415 -12.27 20.13 -14.16
N PHE A 416 -12.18 21.15 -13.30
CA PHE A 416 -13.21 21.45 -12.30
C PHE A 416 -14.50 22.00 -12.93
N ASN A 417 -14.42 22.77 -14.01
CA ASN A 417 -15.60 23.28 -14.70
C ASN A 417 -16.39 22.17 -15.41
N ALA A 418 -15.69 21.17 -15.96
CA ALA A 418 -16.34 20.03 -16.60
C ALA A 418 -16.90 19.02 -15.59
N TRP A 419 -16.38 18.99 -14.36
CA TRP A 419 -16.79 18.05 -13.32
C TRP A 419 -18.26 18.24 -12.94
N GLY A 420 -19.04 17.16 -12.97
CA GLY A 420 -20.49 17.17 -12.73
C GLY A 420 -21.32 17.57 -13.95
N HIS A 421 -20.67 18.04 -15.01
CA HIS A 421 -21.29 18.59 -16.21
C HIS A 421 -20.79 17.88 -17.49
N VAL A 422 -20.14 16.72 -17.38
CA VAL A 422 -19.46 16.06 -18.50
C VAL A 422 -20.39 15.66 -19.67
N TRP A 423 -21.70 15.54 -19.40
CA TRP A 423 -22.73 15.22 -20.39
C TRP A 423 -23.27 16.43 -21.13
N GLU A 424 -22.95 17.65 -20.70
CA GLU A 424 -23.40 18.86 -21.38
C GLU A 424 -22.73 18.97 -22.77
N PRO A 425 -23.43 19.55 -23.77
CA PRO A 425 -22.93 19.66 -25.14
C PRO A 425 -21.53 20.29 -25.27
N ASP A 426 -21.22 21.23 -24.37
CA ASP A 426 -19.94 21.95 -24.34
C ASP A 426 -18.76 21.08 -23.87
N PHE A 427 -19.03 20.04 -23.06
CA PHE A 427 -17.99 19.21 -22.45
C PHE A 427 -17.90 17.80 -23.04
N ILE A 428 -19.01 17.24 -23.54
CA ILE A 428 -19.10 15.83 -23.97
C ILE A 428 -18.08 15.42 -25.03
N ASN A 429 -17.76 16.34 -25.96
CA ASN A 429 -16.78 16.10 -27.04
C ASN A 429 -15.38 16.67 -26.72
N GLY A 430 -15.23 17.31 -25.55
CA GLY A 430 -13.99 17.95 -25.11
C GLY A 430 -13.51 17.37 -23.78
N MET A 431 -13.51 18.19 -22.73
CA MET A 431 -12.97 17.82 -21.41
C MET A 431 -13.72 16.67 -20.71
N GLY A 432 -15.00 16.44 -21.04
CA GLY A 432 -15.82 15.34 -20.53
C GLY A 432 -15.76 14.07 -21.39
N TYR A 433 -15.03 14.08 -22.51
CA TYR A 433 -15.01 12.97 -23.47
C TYR A 433 -14.56 11.64 -22.83
N GLN A 434 -13.51 11.67 -22.01
CA GLN A 434 -12.99 10.45 -21.38
C GLN A 434 -13.98 9.85 -20.38
N GLN A 435 -14.60 10.67 -19.53
CA GLN A 435 -15.56 10.23 -18.52
C GLN A 435 -16.86 9.71 -19.16
N THR A 436 -17.42 10.44 -20.13
CA THR A 436 -18.66 10.02 -20.81
C THR A 436 -18.48 8.70 -21.54
N ARG A 437 -17.38 8.52 -22.27
CA ARG A 437 -17.07 7.24 -22.93
C ARG A 437 -16.86 6.11 -21.92
N THR A 438 -16.14 6.37 -20.84
CA THR A 438 -15.96 5.39 -19.76
C THR A 438 -17.31 4.89 -19.25
N MET A 439 -18.23 5.80 -18.91
CA MET A 439 -19.54 5.45 -18.39
C MET A 439 -20.41 4.72 -19.44
N SER A 440 -20.42 5.17 -20.69
CA SER A 440 -21.16 4.51 -21.77
C SER A 440 -20.67 3.09 -22.03
N TYR A 441 -19.35 2.90 -22.22
CA TYR A 441 -18.78 1.57 -22.48
C TYR A 441 -18.86 0.64 -21.27
N ALA A 442 -18.65 1.15 -20.05
CA ALA A 442 -18.83 0.37 -18.83
C ALA A 442 -20.26 -0.17 -18.70
N SER A 443 -21.28 0.63 -19.09
CA SER A 443 -22.68 0.18 -19.10
C SER A 443 -22.91 -0.99 -20.06
N GLY A 444 -22.22 -1.02 -21.20
CA GLY A 444 -22.27 -2.10 -22.19
C GLY A 444 -21.72 -3.44 -21.69
N GLY A 445 -20.75 -3.43 -20.75
CA GLY A 445 -20.20 -4.64 -20.15
C GLY A 445 -21.14 -5.35 -19.16
N GLY A 446 -22.10 -4.63 -18.58
CA GLY A 446 -23.01 -5.16 -17.56
C GLY A 446 -22.27 -5.76 -16.35
N LEU A 447 -22.92 -6.70 -15.65
CA LEU A 447 -22.37 -7.28 -14.42
C LEU A 447 -21.20 -8.24 -14.66
N LEU A 448 -21.19 -8.94 -15.81
CA LEU A 448 -20.28 -10.05 -16.12
C LEU A 448 -19.25 -9.73 -17.22
N GLY A 449 -19.25 -8.50 -17.76
CA GLY A 449 -18.32 -8.04 -18.79
C GLY A 449 -18.61 -8.59 -20.17
N LEU A 450 -17.88 -8.15 -21.20
CA LEU A 450 -17.96 -8.69 -22.57
C LEU A 450 -17.00 -9.87 -22.83
N GLY A 451 -16.10 -10.15 -21.90
CA GLY A 451 -14.94 -11.03 -22.08
C GLY A 451 -13.70 -10.24 -22.50
N ALA A 452 -12.54 -10.65 -21.99
CA ALA A 452 -11.27 -9.99 -22.27
C ALA A 452 -10.99 -9.90 -23.78
N GLY A 453 -10.56 -8.72 -24.26
CA GLY A 453 -10.28 -8.47 -25.67
C GLY A 453 -11.48 -7.94 -26.48
N ASN A 454 -12.71 -8.11 -25.99
CA ASN A 454 -13.94 -7.73 -26.71
C ASN A 454 -14.43 -6.29 -26.41
N GLY A 455 -13.77 -5.54 -25.53
CA GLY A 455 -14.15 -4.17 -25.17
C GLY A 455 -13.81 -3.16 -26.26
N SER A 456 -14.60 -2.08 -26.34
CA SER A 456 -14.40 -0.96 -27.26
C SER A 456 -13.74 0.25 -26.60
N LEU A 457 -13.78 0.40 -25.26
CA LEU A 457 -13.12 1.50 -24.55
C LEU A 457 -11.61 1.55 -24.81
N LYS A 458 -11.00 0.42 -25.20
CA LYS A 458 -9.59 0.34 -25.59
C LYS A 458 -9.15 1.35 -26.66
N THR A 459 -10.08 1.85 -27.48
CA THR A 459 -9.79 2.88 -28.49
C THR A 459 -9.71 4.29 -27.92
N VAL A 460 -10.18 4.51 -26.69
CA VAL A 460 -10.12 5.81 -26.01
C VAL A 460 -8.73 6.03 -25.44
N ALA A 461 -8.20 7.24 -25.60
CA ALA A 461 -6.89 7.62 -25.08
C ALA A 461 -6.81 7.42 -23.55
N ALA A 462 -5.69 6.88 -23.08
CA ALA A 462 -5.42 6.56 -21.68
C ALA A 462 -6.39 5.54 -21.05
N SER A 463 -7.16 4.78 -21.84
CA SER A 463 -8.16 3.82 -21.36
C SER A 463 -7.58 2.72 -20.46
N ASN A 464 -6.37 2.26 -20.74
CA ASN A 464 -5.65 1.23 -19.99
C ASN A 464 -4.86 1.76 -18.78
N THR A 465 -4.91 3.08 -18.55
CA THR A 465 -4.19 3.76 -17.47
C THR A 465 -5.18 4.48 -16.56
N ASP A 466 -5.63 5.66 -16.97
CA ASP A 466 -6.47 6.57 -16.19
C ASP A 466 -7.93 6.10 -16.12
N LEU A 467 -8.43 5.42 -17.17
CA LEU A 467 -9.82 4.95 -17.24
C LEU A 467 -9.94 3.43 -17.02
N VAL A 468 -8.92 2.83 -16.41
CA VAL A 468 -8.82 1.37 -16.32
C VAL A 468 -9.99 0.75 -15.56
N PHE A 469 -10.60 1.47 -14.60
CA PHE A 469 -11.80 0.99 -13.92
C PHE A 469 -12.96 0.77 -14.91
N GLY A 470 -13.21 1.71 -15.82
CA GLY A 470 -14.20 1.55 -16.88
C GLY A 470 -13.84 0.44 -17.85
N PHE A 471 -12.56 0.31 -18.17
CA PHE A 471 -12.03 -0.73 -19.06
C PHE A 471 -12.29 -2.12 -18.50
N VAL A 472 -11.95 -2.32 -17.22
CA VAL A 472 -12.21 -3.58 -16.52
C VAL A 472 -13.72 -3.81 -16.38
N THR A 473 -14.51 -2.76 -16.14
CA THR A 473 -15.97 -2.89 -16.05
C THR A 473 -16.58 -3.35 -17.37
N GLU A 474 -16.11 -2.83 -18.50
CA GLU A 474 -16.57 -3.25 -19.82
C GLU A 474 -16.18 -4.70 -20.14
N GLU A 475 -14.91 -5.07 -19.99
CA GLU A 475 -14.41 -6.39 -20.41
C GLU A 475 -14.66 -7.51 -19.40
N TRP A 476 -14.46 -7.22 -18.12
CA TRP A 476 -14.50 -8.19 -17.02
C TRP A 476 -15.76 -8.08 -16.17
N GLY A 477 -16.53 -7.00 -16.31
CA GLY A 477 -17.79 -6.78 -15.63
C GLY A 477 -17.65 -5.98 -14.34
N LEU A 478 -18.79 -5.41 -13.94
CA LEU A 478 -18.88 -4.62 -12.71
C LEU A 478 -18.50 -5.43 -11.46
N ILE A 479 -18.85 -6.72 -11.40
CA ILE A 479 -18.57 -7.55 -10.22
C ILE A 479 -17.05 -7.68 -10.00
N ILE A 480 -16.29 -8.03 -11.04
CA ILE A 480 -14.82 -8.15 -10.93
C ILE A 480 -14.20 -6.80 -10.60
N SER A 481 -14.70 -5.71 -11.18
CA SER A 481 -14.24 -4.36 -10.88
C SER A 481 -14.42 -4.00 -9.40
N ILE A 482 -15.58 -4.33 -8.80
CA ILE A 482 -15.82 -4.16 -7.36
C ILE A 482 -14.91 -5.06 -6.54
N LEU A 483 -14.68 -6.32 -6.95
CA LEU A 483 -13.76 -7.22 -6.25
C LEU A 483 -12.32 -6.67 -6.21
N LEU A 484 -11.85 -6.01 -7.27
CA LEU A 484 -10.54 -5.34 -7.27
C LEU A 484 -10.46 -4.18 -6.28
N VAL A 485 -11.56 -3.43 -6.10
CA VAL A 485 -11.65 -2.41 -5.05
C VAL A 485 -11.59 -3.06 -3.68
N LEU A 486 -12.33 -4.15 -3.49
CA LEU A 486 -12.34 -4.90 -2.24
C LEU A 486 -10.96 -5.51 -1.93
N CYS A 487 -10.14 -5.87 -2.92
CA CYS A 487 -8.74 -6.25 -2.70
C CYS A 487 -7.94 -5.14 -2.00
N ILE A 488 -8.02 -3.90 -2.50
CA ILE A 488 -7.34 -2.74 -1.91
C ILE A 488 -7.88 -2.43 -0.51
N ILE A 489 -9.21 -2.49 -0.34
CA ILE A 489 -9.85 -2.31 0.96
C ILE A 489 -9.39 -3.38 1.95
N THR A 490 -9.25 -4.65 1.52
CA THR A 490 -8.79 -5.74 2.37
C THR A 490 -7.37 -5.52 2.88
N LEU A 491 -6.45 -5.12 2.00
CA LEU A 491 -5.07 -4.76 2.41
C LEU A 491 -5.08 -3.60 3.41
N SER A 492 -5.99 -2.64 3.22
CA SER A 492 -6.08 -1.46 4.08
C SER A 492 -6.69 -1.75 5.44
N LEU A 493 -7.76 -2.56 5.50
CA LEU A 493 -8.34 -3.05 6.75
C LEU A 493 -7.32 -3.88 7.52
N PHE A 494 -6.53 -4.71 6.83
CA PHE A 494 -5.40 -5.39 7.44
C PHE A 494 -4.40 -4.41 8.06
N ALA A 495 -4.01 -3.34 7.34
CA ALA A 495 -3.08 -2.34 7.88
C ALA A 495 -3.61 -1.66 9.15
N VAL A 496 -4.91 -1.31 9.17
CA VAL A 496 -5.55 -0.73 10.36
C VAL A 496 -5.60 -1.73 11.51
N ASN A 497 -5.97 -2.98 11.25
CA ASN A 497 -5.99 -4.04 12.27
C ASN A 497 -4.58 -4.32 12.83
N SER A 498 -3.54 -4.12 12.02
CA SER A 498 -2.14 -4.27 12.47
C SER A 498 -1.73 -3.24 13.53
N ILE A 499 -2.45 -2.14 13.70
CA ILE A 499 -2.16 -1.12 14.72
C ILE A 499 -2.26 -1.73 16.13
N VAL A 500 -3.33 -2.48 16.40
CA VAL A 500 -3.57 -3.13 17.71
C VAL A 500 -2.52 -4.21 18.00
N ALA A 501 -1.99 -4.81 16.93
CA ALA A 501 -1.04 -5.90 16.96
C ALA A 501 0.43 -5.46 16.98
N GLY A 502 0.68 -4.21 16.63
CA GLY A 502 1.96 -3.78 16.12
C GLY A 502 2.98 -3.62 17.22
N ARG A 503 4.06 -4.41 17.17
CA ARG A 503 5.15 -4.27 18.14
C ARG A 503 5.90 -2.93 18.01
N SER A 504 5.92 -2.32 16.82
CA SER A 504 6.64 -1.08 16.53
C SER A 504 5.79 -0.12 15.70
N ALA A 505 5.67 1.12 16.18
CA ALA A 505 4.93 2.19 15.53
C ALA A 505 5.40 2.48 14.10
N PHE A 506 6.69 2.28 13.80
CA PHE A 506 7.22 2.45 12.45
C PHE A 506 6.50 1.55 11.42
N TYR A 507 6.35 0.25 11.71
CA TYR A 507 5.80 -0.69 10.73
C TYR A 507 4.29 -0.48 10.54
N THR A 508 3.56 -0.17 11.62
CA THR A 508 2.12 0.11 11.54
C THR A 508 1.84 1.42 10.81
N ILE A 509 2.57 2.50 11.11
CA ILE A 509 2.44 3.79 10.40
C ILE A 509 2.84 3.64 8.94
N ALA A 510 3.89 2.88 8.63
CA ALA A 510 4.27 2.63 7.25
C ALA A 510 3.19 1.85 6.49
N ALA A 511 2.59 0.82 7.10
CA ALA A 511 1.48 0.07 6.51
C ALA A 511 0.23 0.95 6.32
N CYS A 512 -0.14 1.78 7.30
CA CYS A 512 -1.24 2.73 7.18
C CYS A 512 -0.97 3.81 6.13
N GLY A 513 0.27 4.28 6.01
CA GLY A 513 0.70 5.21 4.96
C GLY A 513 0.57 4.59 3.57
N ALA A 514 1.01 3.35 3.40
CA ALA A 514 0.84 2.60 2.15
C ALA A 514 -0.64 2.35 1.81
N ALA A 515 -1.45 1.95 2.80
CA ALA A 515 -2.90 1.82 2.68
C ALA A 515 -3.57 3.12 2.22
N THR A 516 -3.20 4.24 2.86
CA THR A 516 -3.73 5.57 2.50
C THR A 516 -3.39 5.91 1.05
N MET A 517 -2.13 5.74 0.64
CA MET A 517 -1.73 5.99 -0.76
C MET A 517 -2.53 5.15 -1.74
N MET A 518 -2.64 3.84 -1.51
CA MET A 518 -3.33 2.94 -2.41
C MET A 518 -4.85 3.21 -2.47
N ILE A 519 -5.49 3.47 -1.34
CA ILE A 519 -6.93 3.82 -1.30
C ILE A 519 -7.19 5.12 -2.05
N PHE A 520 -6.48 6.20 -1.72
CA PHE A 520 -6.75 7.50 -2.35
C PHE A 520 -6.44 7.49 -3.84
N GLN A 521 -5.40 6.77 -4.24
CA GLN A 521 -5.09 6.54 -5.64
C GLN A 521 -6.21 5.77 -6.36
N THR A 522 -6.75 4.73 -5.72
CA THR A 522 -7.91 3.96 -6.25
C THR A 522 -9.17 4.83 -6.33
N MET A 523 -9.46 5.62 -5.28
CA MET A 523 -10.62 6.53 -5.25
C MET A 523 -10.53 7.56 -6.38
N LEU A 524 -9.38 8.21 -6.56
CA LEU A 524 -9.19 9.20 -7.61
C LEU A 524 -9.29 8.61 -9.02
N ASN A 525 -8.82 7.37 -9.23
CA ASN A 525 -8.96 6.69 -10.51
C ASN A 525 -10.45 6.39 -10.82
N ILE A 526 -11.15 5.77 -9.86
CA ILE A 526 -12.55 5.32 -10.05
C ILE A 526 -13.49 6.51 -10.11
N PHE A 527 -13.48 7.36 -9.08
CA PHE A 527 -14.38 8.49 -8.97
C PHE A 527 -14.09 9.55 -10.05
N GLY A 528 -12.84 9.67 -10.49
CA GLY A 528 -12.48 10.48 -11.66
C GLY A 528 -13.09 9.96 -12.95
N ALA A 529 -13.06 8.63 -13.16
CA ALA A 529 -13.58 8.00 -14.38
C ALA A 529 -15.12 8.03 -14.47
N VAL A 530 -15.82 8.05 -13.32
CA VAL A 530 -17.29 8.11 -13.24
C VAL A 530 -17.85 9.51 -12.90
N ASP A 531 -17.03 10.56 -13.05
CA ASP A 531 -17.40 11.97 -12.81
C ASP A 531 -17.89 12.31 -11.39
N LEU A 532 -17.55 11.48 -10.39
CA LEU A 532 -17.76 11.79 -8.97
C LEU A 532 -16.69 12.75 -8.44
N PHE A 533 -15.47 12.67 -9.00
CA PHE A 533 -14.39 13.63 -8.80
C PHE A 533 -13.88 14.13 -10.16
N PRO A 534 -13.15 15.27 -10.21
CA PRO A 534 -12.46 15.67 -11.43
C PRO A 534 -11.46 14.58 -11.88
N LEU A 535 -11.39 14.34 -13.19
CA LEU A 535 -10.45 13.37 -13.74
C LEU A 535 -9.01 13.84 -13.48
N THR A 536 -8.25 13.09 -12.68
CA THR A 536 -6.91 13.50 -12.22
C THR A 536 -5.77 12.83 -12.97
N GLY A 537 -6.01 11.71 -13.66
CA GLY A 537 -4.99 10.98 -14.43
C GLY A 537 -4.03 10.17 -13.54
N VAL A 538 -4.56 9.52 -12.51
CA VAL A 538 -3.81 8.64 -11.61
C VAL A 538 -4.12 7.18 -11.88
N THR A 539 -3.14 6.31 -11.71
CA THR A 539 -3.26 4.88 -12.00
C THR A 539 -4.01 4.13 -10.89
N PHE A 540 -4.76 3.09 -11.24
CA PHE A 540 -5.24 2.07 -10.30
C PHE A 540 -4.07 1.14 -9.91
N PRO A 541 -3.74 0.98 -8.61
CA PRO A 541 -2.61 0.14 -8.18
C PRO A 541 -2.69 -1.30 -8.71
N PHE A 542 -1.56 -1.85 -9.17
CA PHE A 542 -1.45 -3.17 -9.84
C PHE A 542 -2.17 -3.35 -11.18
N VAL A 543 -3.26 -2.63 -11.43
CA VAL A 543 -4.18 -2.91 -12.56
C VAL A 543 -3.90 -2.01 -13.77
N SER A 544 -3.60 -0.73 -13.58
CA SER A 544 -3.27 0.16 -14.70
C SER A 544 -1.98 -0.25 -15.40
N THR A 545 -1.93 -0.04 -16.72
CA THR A 545 -0.72 -0.20 -17.51
C THR A 545 0.29 0.89 -17.13
N GLY A 546 1.49 0.51 -16.71
CA GLY A 546 2.49 1.47 -16.27
C GLY A 546 3.60 0.80 -15.49
N GLY A 547 4.79 0.71 -16.09
CA GLY A 547 5.90 -0.04 -15.51
C GLY A 547 6.29 0.44 -14.11
N THR A 548 6.52 1.74 -13.95
CA THR A 548 6.88 2.31 -12.63
C THR A 548 5.76 2.16 -11.60
N SER A 549 4.50 2.33 -12.01
CA SER A 549 3.33 2.16 -11.13
C SER A 549 3.20 0.70 -10.66
N ALA A 550 3.39 -0.29 -11.55
CA ALA A 550 3.38 -1.71 -11.19
C ALA A 550 4.52 -2.07 -10.22
N MET A 551 5.73 -1.59 -10.48
CA MET A 551 6.88 -1.76 -9.60
C MET A 551 6.62 -1.20 -8.19
N CYS A 552 6.11 0.03 -8.12
CA CYS A 552 5.84 0.70 -6.85
C CYS A 552 4.65 0.10 -6.10
N SER A 553 3.63 -0.42 -6.81
CA SER A 553 2.51 -1.13 -6.19
C SER A 553 2.99 -2.39 -5.45
N TRP A 554 3.85 -3.21 -6.09
CA TRP A 554 4.47 -4.35 -5.44
C TRP A 554 5.38 -3.93 -4.28
N ALA A 555 6.19 -2.89 -4.45
CA ALA A 555 7.05 -2.38 -3.39
C ALA A 555 6.26 -1.88 -2.16
N MET A 556 5.12 -1.21 -2.35
CA MET A 556 4.23 -0.80 -1.26
C MET A 556 3.69 -2.00 -0.46
N LEU A 557 3.51 -3.16 -1.09
CA LEU A 557 3.10 -4.40 -0.41
C LEU A 557 4.07 -4.79 0.71
N ALA A 558 5.35 -4.41 0.60
CA ALA A 558 6.36 -4.70 1.61
C ALA A 558 6.06 -4.03 2.95
N TYR A 559 5.40 -2.86 2.95
CA TYR A 559 4.99 -2.18 4.18
C TYR A 559 3.89 -2.96 4.91
N PHE A 560 2.89 -3.46 4.18
CA PHE A 560 1.86 -4.34 4.76
C PHE A 560 2.49 -5.63 5.30
N LYS A 561 3.40 -6.25 4.53
CA LYS A 561 4.09 -7.46 4.94
C LYS A 561 4.95 -7.24 6.18
N ALA A 562 5.59 -6.08 6.30
CA ALA A 562 6.39 -5.71 7.48
C ALA A 562 5.56 -5.51 8.75
N ALA A 563 4.28 -5.15 8.62
CA ALA A 563 3.34 -5.07 9.73
C ALA A 563 2.66 -6.41 10.08
N ASP A 564 2.83 -7.47 9.27
CA ASP A 564 2.22 -8.77 9.51
C ASP A 564 2.89 -9.54 10.65
N MET A 565 2.25 -9.51 11.81
CA MET A 565 2.74 -10.13 13.03
C MET A 565 2.37 -11.62 13.17
N ARG A 566 1.59 -12.19 12.25
CA ARG A 566 1.21 -13.61 12.32
C ARG A 566 2.44 -14.51 12.26
N LYS A 567 2.46 -15.56 13.07
CA LYS A 567 3.61 -16.48 13.19
C LYS A 567 4.00 -17.06 11.82
N ASP A 568 5.28 -16.90 11.46
CA ASP A 568 5.86 -17.29 10.16
C ASP A 568 5.17 -16.68 8.92
N ALA A 569 4.31 -15.68 9.07
CA ALA A 569 3.58 -15.09 7.96
C ALA A 569 4.38 -14.03 7.20
N SER A 570 5.18 -13.24 7.92
CA SER A 570 5.98 -12.18 7.33
C SER A 570 7.39 -12.63 6.98
N LEU A 571 7.80 -12.36 5.74
CA LEU A 571 9.19 -12.43 5.30
C LEU A 571 10.04 -11.33 5.91
N ALA A 572 9.43 -10.24 6.38
CA ALA A 572 10.10 -9.09 6.95
C ALA A 572 10.36 -9.22 8.47
N ILE A 573 9.97 -10.33 9.10
CA ILE A 573 10.27 -10.62 10.50
C ILE A 573 11.40 -11.66 10.58
N LYS A 574 12.48 -11.33 11.30
CA LYS A 574 13.57 -12.28 11.57
C LYS A 574 13.04 -13.36 12.52
N ARG A 575 13.11 -14.62 12.11
CA ARG A 575 12.74 -15.75 12.97
C ARG A 575 13.77 -15.92 14.08
N ARG A 576 13.31 -16.23 15.30
CA ARG A 576 14.20 -16.69 16.37
C ARG A 576 14.71 -18.08 15.97
N PRO A 577 16.01 -18.37 16.16
CA PRO A 577 16.57 -19.68 15.90
C PRO A 577 15.89 -20.77 16.72
#